data_AF-A0A1V6QNV0-F1
#
_entry.id   AF-A0A1V6QNV0-F1
#
_cell.length_a   1.000
_cell.length_b   1.000
_cell.length_c   1.000
_cell.angle_alpha   90.00
_cell.angle_beta   90.00
_cell.angle_gamma   90.00
#
_symmetry.space_group_name_H-M   'P 1'
#
loop_
_entity.id
_entity.type
_entity.pdbx_description
1 polymer ?
#
loop_
_entity_poly.entity_id
_entity_poly.type
_entity_poly.pdbx_seq_one_letter_code
_entity_poly.pdbx_strand_id
1 'polypeptide(L)'
;MSGEIDAVYVYDEQNAPLVEHVYRSRPPSASAILPLYLAHAAPRPSLLYIASASPPVTVFSTVESNLLFLAISEVDTEPLLALEFLHRVVDVLEEFVGAPLLSTKISANYDVVAQLLNEMCDGGTVCNTEPNALQEVVEVPGWVDKLLGGIGVPGSSTPALGSTNPLKQSLAAASASQGPAIPWRRPGVRHTSNELYVDIIESLSVTMAPSGRLLSALASGTIAFTAKISGVPDLLLSLSTPGGQHAFGRKIELPVFHPCVRLAKWKEKPGELSFIPPDGRFILAGYEVDLLPIDPDLDEPPSHMEKLFLPAIVDIRKSLGTSGSEFEVRLTLNTNFPGQSASSRPGVGRNGSGTSTPSFLGGGGSGSNAPVLEEVVVSVPISKSVRHITDMQASRGDAQFTHSTGLLEWRIPTGKDAGSVSGTATLRCSVSGYPSADDDFDDSLEDADEDANATLLQGYYEAPTSYIDSSVSTTKKTRSSDPSKRKKKKKKDKEKSSKKSSRSTALKPEDVDDSGAVTATTPSPDHSKPATPTPKPQPSPQLHANSSALPTFFDPSSTSRPARRTKAQINASLMPNSASVSFSVRGWLPSGIKVDSLNIDQRRSRGLGESVKPYKGVKYLCVSKRGVERRC
;
A
#
# COMPACT_ATOMS: atom_id res chain seq x y z
N MET A 1 -2.01 9.33 25.74
CA MET A 1 -0.65 9.67 25.30
C MET A 1 -0.15 10.74 26.24
N SER A 2 1.02 10.55 26.83
CA SER A 2 1.66 11.52 27.72
C SER A 2 2.94 12.00 27.07
N GLY A 3 3.14 13.31 27.02
CA GLY A 3 4.32 13.91 26.45
C GLY A 3 4.16 15.43 26.38
N GLU A 4 5.28 16.13 26.40
CA GLU A 4 5.33 17.59 26.40
C GLU A 4 6.26 18.06 25.28
N ILE A 5 5.80 19.00 24.46
CA ILE A 5 6.56 19.60 23.37
C ILE A 5 7.09 20.95 23.85
N ASP A 6 8.41 21.12 23.96
CA ASP A 6 8.98 22.38 24.42
C ASP A 6 8.96 23.44 23.32
N ALA A 7 9.21 23.05 22.07
CA ALA A 7 9.20 23.97 20.93
C ALA A 7 8.98 23.26 19.58
N VAL A 8 8.51 24.03 18.60
CA VAL A 8 8.44 23.66 17.18
C VAL A 8 9.24 24.67 16.35
N TYR A 9 10.12 24.14 15.50
CA TYR A 9 10.96 24.90 14.58
C TYR A 9 10.69 24.50 13.13
N VAL A 10 10.68 25.49 12.24
CA VAL A 10 10.56 25.27 10.79
C VAL A 10 11.76 25.93 10.11
N TYR A 11 12.43 25.20 9.23
CA TYR A 11 13.54 25.70 8.43
C TYR A 11 13.19 25.66 6.94
N ASP A 12 13.74 26.60 6.19
CA ASP A 12 13.62 26.63 4.73
C ASP A 12 14.49 25.59 4.03
N GLU A 13 14.43 25.59 2.70
CA GLU A 13 15.18 24.70 1.81
C GLU A 13 16.71 24.88 1.93
N GLN A 14 17.17 26.02 2.46
CA GLN A 14 18.57 26.36 2.72
C GLN A 14 18.96 26.12 4.20
N ASN A 15 18.06 25.55 5.00
CA ASN A 15 18.15 25.36 6.44
C ASN A 15 18.25 26.67 7.25
N ALA A 16 17.72 27.79 6.76
CA ALA A 16 17.55 28.99 7.56
C ALA A 16 16.29 28.87 8.45
N PRO A 17 16.35 29.28 9.73
CA PRO A 17 15.17 29.28 10.60
C PRO A 17 14.08 30.23 10.07
N LEU A 18 12.88 29.69 9.80
CA LEU A 18 11.69 30.44 9.40
C LEU A 18 10.74 30.69 10.56
N VAL A 19 10.54 29.67 11.41
CA VAL A 19 9.64 29.73 12.56
C VAL A 19 10.37 29.17 13.76
N GLU A 20 10.37 29.93 14.85
CA GLU A 20 10.82 29.49 16.16
C GLU A 20 9.67 29.73 17.15
N HIS A 21 9.01 28.66 17.56
CA HIS A 21 7.85 28.72 18.45
C HIS A 21 8.09 27.89 19.70
N VAL A 22 8.29 28.56 20.83
CA VAL A 22 8.61 27.93 22.12
C VAL A 22 7.36 27.95 23.00
N TYR A 23 6.92 26.77 23.42
CA TYR A 23 5.73 26.60 24.28
C TYR A 23 6.07 26.70 25.76
N ARG A 24 7.24 26.19 26.16
CA ARG A 24 7.65 26.11 27.57
C ARG A 24 9.16 25.99 27.71
N SER A 25 9.62 25.94 28.95
CA SER A 25 11.02 25.65 29.31
C SER A 25 12.00 26.66 28.67
N ARG A 26 13.23 26.23 28.39
CA ARG A 26 14.24 27.00 27.64
C ARG A 26 15.03 26.02 26.75
N PRO A 27 14.39 25.45 25.72
CA PRO A 27 15.06 24.54 24.81
C PRO A 27 16.15 25.28 24.01
N PRO A 28 17.12 24.55 23.41
CA PRO A 28 18.08 25.14 22.49
C PRO A 28 17.37 25.84 21.32
N SER A 29 17.81 27.03 20.93
CA SER A 29 17.20 27.78 19.82
C SER A 29 17.30 27.05 18.48
N ALA A 30 16.51 27.46 17.50
CA ALA A 30 16.52 26.83 16.16
C ALA A 30 17.92 26.88 15.53
N SER A 31 18.62 28.02 15.67
CA SER A 31 20.00 28.17 15.18
C SER A 31 21.01 27.27 15.91
N ALA A 32 20.78 26.96 17.19
CA ALA A 32 21.70 26.16 17.99
C ALA A 32 21.50 24.65 17.79
N ILE A 33 20.25 24.19 17.62
CA ILE A 33 19.95 22.76 17.49
C ILE A 33 20.25 22.23 16.08
N LEU A 34 20.08 23.05 15.05
CA LEU A 34 20.20 22.61 13.65
C LEU A 34 21.57 22.01 13.32
N PRO A 35 22.73 22.61 13.68
CA PRO A 35 24.03 21.98 13.42
C PRO A 35 24.19 20.62 14.11
N LEU A 36 23.64 20.46 15.31
CA LEU A 36 23.69 19.21 16.07
C LEU A 36 22.83 18.12 15.41
N TYR A 37 21.65 18.50 14.90
CA TYR A 37 20.80 17.62 14.12
C TYR A 37 21.49 17.21 12.80
N LEU A 38 22.04 18.17 12.07
CA LEU A 38 22.68 17.94 10.77
C LEU A 38 24.00 17.15 10.86
N ALA A 39 24.67 17.15 12.01
CA ALA A 39 25.87 16.36 12.27
C ALA A 39 25.63 14.84 12.14
N HIS A 40 24.38 14.39 12.26
CA HIS A 40 24.00 13.01 11.98
C HIS A 40 23.96 12.77 10.46
N ALA A 41 24.56 11.66 10.00
CA ALA A 41 24.62 11.34 8.57
C ALA A 41 23.23 10.97 8.01
N ALA A 42 22.99 11.28 6.73
CA ALA A 42 21.79 10.82 6.03
C ALA A 42 21.92 9.32 5.66
N PRO A 43 20.84 8.52 5.75
CA PRO A 43 19.48 8.88 6.14
C PRO A 43 19.34 9.09 7.65
N ARG A 44 18.72 10.22 8.04
CA ARG A 44 18.49 10.55 9.46
C ARG A 44 17.17 9.92 9.93
N PRO A 45 17.13 9.31 11.13
CA PRO A 45 15.87 8.86 11.70
C PRO A 45 15.01 10.06 12.10
N SER A 46 13.68 9.87 12.13
CA SER A 46 12.72 10.89 12.55
C SER A 46 12.76 11.22 14.04
N LEU A 47 13.55 10.49 14.83
CA LEU A 47 13.77 10.70 16.26
C LEU A 47 15.26 10.62 16.54
N LEU A 48 15.79 11.65 17.20
CA LEU A 48 17.19 11.72 17.63
C LEU A 48 17.27 12.25 19.06
N TYR A 49 18.03 11.58 19.92
CA TYR A 49 18.41 12.13 21.23
C TYR A 49 19.75 12.85 21.13
N ILE A 50 19.76 14.16 21.38
CA ILE A 50 20.93 15.02 21.27
C ILE A 50 21.43 15.37 22.67
N ALA A 51 22.29 14.50 23.20
CA ALA A 51 22.90 14.66 24.53
C ALA A 51 23.86 15.86 24.63
N SER A 52 24.45 16.29 23.51
CA SER A 52 25.38 17.42 23.44
C SER A 52 24.70 18.78 23.41
N ALA A 53 23.36 18.81 23.31
CA ALA A 53 22.61 20.05 23.41
C ALA A 53 22.59 20.55 24.87
N SER A 54 22.36 21.84 25.06
CA SER A 54 22.25 22.45 26.39
C SER A 54 20.93 23.23 26.47
N PRO A 55 19.87 22.67 27.09
CA PRO A 55 19.80 21.34 27.72
C PRO A 55 19.80 20.17 26.71
N PRO A 56 20.10 18.93 27.15
CA PRO A 56 19.91 17.72 26.35
C PRO A 56 18.45 17.54 25.94
N VAL A 57 18.19 17.22 24.68
CA VAL A 57 16.83 17.13 24.14
C VAL A 57 16.65 15.96 23.18
N THR A 58 15.42 15.46 23.12
CA THR A 58 14.92 14.63 22.03
C THR A 58 14.37 15.52 20.92
N VAL A 59 14.79 15.26 19.70
CA VAL A 59 14.36 15.97 18.49
C VAL A 59 13.57 15.02 17.62
N PHE A 60 12.33 15.40 17.32
CA PHE A 60 11.45 14.74 16.36
C PHE A 60 11.49 15.53 15.05
N SER A 61 11.58 14.87 13.91
CA SER A 61 11.73 15.54 12.62
C SER A 61 10.85 14.95 11.54
N THR A 62 10.26 15.84 10.73
CA THR A 62 9.64 15.52 9.45
C THR A 62 10.09 16.53 8.38
N VAL A 63 10.06 16.12 7.12
CA VAL A 63 10.39 16.98 5.98
C VAL A 63 9.19 17.00 5.05
N GLU A 64 8.63 18.18 4.82
CA GLU A 64 7.49 18.37 3.91
C GLU A 64 7.79 19.51 2.93
N SER A 65 7.55 19.30 1.63
CA SER A 65 7.78 20.33 0.60
C SER A 65 9.17 20.99 0.67
N ASN A 66 10.22 20.21 0.98
CA ASN A 66 11.61 20.65 1.22
C ASN A 66 11.82 21.57 2.44
N LEU A 67 10.83 21.72 3.30
CA LEU A 67 10.94 22.40 4.59
C LEU A 67 11.20 21.37 5.69
N LEU A 68 12.12 21.67 6.61
CA LEU A 68 12.42 20.83 7.76
C LEU A 68 11.60 21.29 8.97
N PHE A 69 10.81 20.40 9.55
CA PHE A 69 10.07 20.62 10.77
C PHE A 69 10.71 19.84 11.90
N LEU A 70 11.03 20.52 13.00
CA LEU A 70 11.54 19.91 14.23
C LEU A 70 10.60 20.19 15.39
N ALA A 71 10.27 19.17 16.18
CA ALA A 71 9.70 19.33 17.51
C ALA A 71 10.75 18.90 18.54
N ILE A 72 10.86 19.64 19.63
CA ILE A 72 11.85 19.41 20.68
C ILE A 72 11.15 19.03 21.98
N SER A 73 11.72 18.07 22.70
CA SER A 73 11.31 17.72 24.05
C SER A 73 12.52 17.43 24.93
N GLU A 74 12.61 18.09 26.09
CA GLU A 74 13.55 17.87 27.18
C GLU A 74 13.16 16.65 28.03
N VAL A 75 11.87 16.26 27.98
CA VAL A 75 11.33 15.11 28.72
C VAL A 75 11.16 13.89 27.82
N ASP A 76 10.97 12.73 28.44
CA ASP A 76 10.61 11.51 27.71
C ASP A 76 9.17 11.62 27.20
N THR A 77 9.06 12.00 25.93
CA THR A 77 7.79 12.19 25.22
C THR A 77 7.51 10.99 24.34
N GLU A 78 6.27 10.48 24.40
CA GLU A 78 5.82 9.40 23.53
C GLU A 78 6.08 9.73 22.05
N PRO A 79 6.94 8.98 21.34
CA PRO A 79 7.39 9.36 20.00
C PRO A 79 6.27 9.58 18.99
N LEU A 80 5.24 8.74 19.05
CA LEU A 80 4.11 8.84 18.14
C LEU A 80 3.27 10.09 18.39
N LEU A 81 3.19 10.59 19.62
CA LEU A 81 2.49 11.84 19.93
C LEU A 81 3.18 13.03 19.23
N ALA A 82 4.49 13.16 19.38
CA ALA A 82 5.25 14.27 18.81
C ALA A 82 5.32 14.21 17.29
N LEU A 83 5.50 13.01 16.71
CA LEU A 83 5.53 12.84 15.25
C LEU A 83 4.16 13.09 14.62
N GLU A 84 3.08 12.55 15.21
CA GLU A 84 1.72 12.81 14.74
C GLU A 84 1.37 14.30 14.85
N PHE A 85 1.76 14.95 15.96
CA PHE A 85 1.58 16.38 16.11
C PHE A 85 2.29 17.18 15.01
N LEU A 86 3.55 16.86 14.69
CA LEU A 86 4.28 17.50 13.59
C LEU A 86 3.56 17.32 12.24
N HIS A 87 3.07 16.12 11.95
CA HIS A 87 2.28 15.88 10.74
C HIS A 87 0.96 16.66 10.74
N ARG A 88 0.29 16.80 11.89
CA ARG A 88 -0.91 17.65 12.01
C ARG A 88 -0.60 19.13 11.87
N VAL A 89 0.54 19.62 12.37
CA VAL A 89 0.99 20.99 12.14
C VAL A 89 1.13 21.24 10.64
N VAL A 90 1.78 20.33 9.92
CA VAL A 90 1.93 20.41 8.46
C VAL A 90 0.56 20.50 7.76
N ASP A 91 -0.36 19.57 8.04
CA ASP A 91 -1.71 19.57 7.45
C ASP A 91 -2.48 20.87 7.72
N VAL A 92 -2.44 21.35 8.97
CA VAL A 92 -3.12 22.58 9.38
C VAL A 92 -2.51 23.79 8.66
N LEU A 93 -1.18 23.86 8.57
CA LEU A 93 -0.53 24.93 7.81
C LEU A 93 -0.92 24.86 6.32
N GLU A 94 -1.02 23.67 5.73
CA GLU A 94 -1.44 23.52 4.34
C GLU A 94 -2.88 23.98 4.09
N GLU A 95 -3.79 23.73 5.03
CA GLU A 95 -5.18 24.16 4.94
C GLU A 95 -5.33 25.69 5.08
N PHE A 96 -4.58 26.31 6.00
CA PHE A 96 -4.72 27.75 6.30
C PHE A 96 -3.83 28.65 5.43
N VAL A 97 -2.59 28.25 5.18
CA VAL A 97 -1.59 29.00 4.42
C VAL A 97 -1.55 28.56 2.94
N GLY A 98 -2.01 27.35 2.66
CA GLY A 98 -2.22 26.81 1.31
C GLY A 98 -1.11 25.86 0.85
N ALA A 99 -1.49 24.65 0.42
CA ALA A 99 -0.58 23.66 -0.17
C ALA A 99 -0.04 24.06 -1.57
N PRO A 100 1.17 23.62 -1.96
CA PRO A 100 2.21 23.08 -1.08
C PRO A 100 2.76 24.19 -0.17
N LEU A 101 3.30 23.81 0.99
CA LEU A 101 3.99 24.76 1.87
C LEU A 101 5.26 25.29 1.20
N LEU A 102 5.42 26.60 1.22
CA LEU A 102 6.60 27.30 0.71
C LEU A 102 7.10 28.27 1.78
N SER A 103 8.41 28.49 1.83
CA SER A 103 9.03 29.45 2.77
C SER A 103 8.40 30.86 2.65
N THR A 104 8.11 31.29 1.43
CA THR A 104 7.47 32.58 1.14
C THR A 104 6.04 32.67 1.67
N LYS A 105 5.26 31.58 1.60
CA LYS A 105 3.88 31.55 2.11
C LYS A 105 3.85 31.57 3.63
N ILE A 106 4.72 30.82 4.29
CA ILE A 106 4.85 30.82 5.76
C ILE A 106 5.27 32.21 6.24
N SER A 107 6.28 32.80 5.62
CA SER A 107 6.77 34.15 5.98
C SER A 107 5.71 35.23 5.78
N ALA A 108 4.90 35.12 4.72
CA ALA A 108 3.84 36.09 4.43
C ALA A 108 2.63 36.00 5.38
N ASN A 109 2.43 34.87 6.06
CA ASN A 109 1.30 34.62 6.95
C ASN A 109 1.78 34.22 8.37
N TYR A 110 2.89 34.80 8.82
CA TYR A 110 3.53 34.41 10.08
C TYR A 110 2.63 34.63 11.30
N ASP A 111 1.78 35.65 11.27
CA ASP A 111 0.75 35.94 12.27
C ASP A 111 -0.29 34.81 12.38
N VAL A 112 -0.73 34.25 11.25
CA VAL A 112 -1.64 33.10 11.21
C VAL A 112 -0.93 31.84 11.71
N VAL A 113 0.31 31.61 11.27
CA VAL A 113 1.15 30.47 11.71
C VAL A 113 1.32 30.48 13.24
N ALA A 114 1.65 31.63 13.83
CA ALA A 114 1.84 31.76 15.27
C ALA A 114 0.53 31.52 16.06
N GLN A 115 -0.60 32.02 15.57
CA GLN A 115 -1.93 31.73 16.16
C GLN A 115 -2.25 30.24 16.12
N LEU A 116 -2.03 29.58 14.97
CA LEU A 116 -2.29 28.16 14.83
C LEU A 116 -1.43 27.33 15.79
N LEU A 117 -0.14 27.62 15.88
CA LEU A 117 0.76 26.88 16.78
C LEU A 117 0.34 27.03 18.26
N ASN A 118 -0.11 28.21 18.69
CA ASN A 118 -0.65 28.45 20.03
C ASN A 118 -1.96 27.68 20.31
N GLU A 119 -2.87 27.61 19.34
CA GLU A 119 -4.15 26.91 19.51
C GLU A 119 -3.99 25.38 19.47
N MET A 120 -3.01 24.90 18.69
CA MET A 120 -2.73 23.47 18.55
C MET A 120 -1.99 22.89 19.77
N CYS A 121 -1.22 23.70 20.50
CA CYS A 121 -0.47 23.26 21.66
C CYS A 121 -0.33 24.37 22.70
N ASP A 122 -0.70 24.07 23.95
CA ASP A 122 -0.62 25.01 25.08
C ASP A 122 0.29 24.44 26.18
N GLY A 123 1.29 25.22 26.60
CA GLY A 123 2.25 24.81 27.62
C GLY A 123 2.96 23.49 27.34
N GLY A 124 3.09 23.13 26.05
CA GLY A 124 3.66 21.87 25.56
C GLY A 124 2.69 20.69 25.48
N THR A 125 1.43 20.86 25.90
CA THR A 125 0.39 19.83 25.73
C THR A 125 -0.32 20.01 24.40
N VAL A 126 -0.42 18.95 23.60
CA VAL A 126 -1.19 18.98 22.35
C VAL A 126 -2.68 19.10 22.67
N CYS A 127 -3.31 20.13 22.12
CA CYS A 127 -4.70 20.50 22.38
C CYS A 127 -5.59 20.13 21.19
N ASN A 128 -5.96 21.11 20.37
CA ASN A 128 -6.88 20.94 19.26
C ASN A 128 -6.14 21.00 17.92
N THR A 129 -6.09 19.88 17.22
CA THR A 129 -5.44 19.76 15.90
C THR A 129 -6.43 19.64 14.75
N GLU A 130 -7.72 19.84 14.99
CA GLU A 130 -8.79 19.70 13.98
C GLU A 130 -8.97 21.01 13.19
N PRO A 131 -8.72 21.04 11.86
CA PRO A 131 -8.77 22.27 11.07
C PRO A 131 -10.13 23.00 11.15
N ASN A 132 -11.24 22.26 11.17
CA ASN A 132 -12.58 22.84 11.25
C ASN A 132 -12.84 23.57 12.57
N ALA A 133 -12.27 23.10 13.69
CA ALA A 133 -12.38 23.81 14.96
C ALA A 133 -11.39 24.99 15.03
N LEU A 134 -10.19 24.83 14.47
CA LEU A 134 -9.22 25.93 14.39
C LEU A 134 -9.75 27.12 13.56
N GLN A 135 -10.58 26.87 12.54
CA GLN A 135 -11.23 27.92 11.75
C GLN A 135 -12.22 28.78 12.56
N GLU A 136 -12.65 28.36 13.75
CA GLU A 136 -13.53 29.17 14.61
C GLU A 136 -12.76 30.13 15.52
N VAL A 137 -11.49 29.83 15.81
CA VAL A 137 -10.66 30.56 16.77
C VAL A 137 -9.55 31.38 16.10
N VAL A 138 -9.06 30.95 14.94
CA VAL A 138 -7.99 31.65 14.21
C VAL A 138 -8.57 32.64 13.22
N GLU A 139 -8.11 33.89 13.31
CA GLU A 139 -8.47 34.95 12.37
C GLU A 139 -7.53 34.90 11.16
N VAL A 140 -8.08 34.57 9.98
CA VAL A 140 -7.32 34.52 8.72
C VAL A 140 -7.64 35.77 7.88
N PRO A 141 -6.67 36.69 7.66
CA PRO A 141 -6.87 37.85 6.80
C PRO A 141 -7.30 37.44 5.37
N GLY A 142 -8.39 38.01 4.85
CA GLY A 142 -8.89 37.75 3.49
C GLY A 142 -9.65 36.43 3.28
N TRP A 143 -9.80 35.60 4.31
CA TRP A 143 -10.66 34.40 4.23
C TRP A 143 -12.14 34.78 4.07
N VAL A 144 -12.56 35.86 4.72
CA VAL A 144 -13.91 36.44 4.55
C VAL A 144 -14.14 36.92 3.12
N ASP A 145 -13.14 37.44 2.41
CA ASP A 145 -13.29 37.85 1.01
C ASP A 145 -13.40 36.64 0.06
N LYS A 146 -12.80 35.49 0.40
CA LYS A 146 -12.98 34.24 -0.36
C LYS A 146 -14.31 33.55 -0.06
N LEU A 147 -14.83 33.67 1.17
CA LEU A 147 -16.15 33.18 1.56
C LEU A 147 -17.30 34.12 1.12
N LEU A 148 -17.02 35.41 0.90
CA LEU A 148 -18.01 36.43 0.54
C LEU A 148 -17.89 36.94 -0.92
N GLY A 149 -16.83 36.60 -1.65
CA GLY A 149 -16.42 37.28 -2.89
C GLY A 149 -16.58 36.49 -4.18
N GLY A 150 -17.81 36.08 -4.52
CA GLY A 150 -18.17 35.62 -5.87
C GLY A 150 -19.28 36.42 -6.56
N ILE A 151 -19.95 37.34 -5.85
CA ILE A 151 -21.02 38.17 -6.41
C ILE A 151 -20.83 39.60 -5.88
N GLY A 152 -19.81 40.28 -6.39
CA GLY A 152 -19.71 41.73 -6.30
C GLY A 152 -20.55 42.34 -7.42
N VAL A 153 -21.81 42.67 -7.14
CA VAL A 153 -22.60 43.55 -8.01
C VAL A 153 -22.11 44.98 -7.76
N PRO A 154 -21.56 45.70 -8.77
CA PRO A 154 -21.14 47.08 -8.57
C PRO A 154 -22.39 47.97 -8.49
N GLY A 155 -22.65 48.59 -7.33
CA GLY A 155 -23.60 49.71 -7.27
C GLY A 155 -24.52 49.84 -6.05
N SER A 156 -24.23 49.28 -4.87
CA SER A 156 -25.02 49.61 -3.67
C SER A 156 -24.16 50.16 -2.55
N SER A 157 -24.10 51.48 -2.49
CA SER A 157 -23.69 52.25 -1.32
C SER A 157 -24.70 52.04 -0.18
N THR A 158 -24.28 51.39 0.90
CA THR A 158 -24.94 51.56 2.20
C THR A 158 -23.90 51.98 3.25
N PRO A 159 -24.24 52.88 4.18
CA PRO A 159 -23.26 53.60 4.97
C PRO A 159 -22.77 52.76 6.15
N ALA A 160 -21.48 52.91 6.44
CA ALA A 160 -20.87 52.43 7.67
C ALA A 160 -21.55 53.06 8.89
N LEU A 161 -22.16 52.22 9.73
CA LEU A 161 -22.44 52.55 11.12
C LEU A 161 -21.59 51.62 11.99
N GLY A 162 -20.72 52.23 12.80
CA GLY A 162 -19.74 51.55 13.62
C GLY A 162 -20.34 50.52 14.56
N SER A 163 -19.72 49.35 14.63
CA SER A 163 -19.82 48.46 15.77
C SER A 163 -18.44 48.39 16.41
N THR A 164 -18.24 49.26 17.40
CA THR A 164 -17.25 49.03 18.45
C THR A 164 -17.78 47.89 19.31
N ASN A 165 -17.26 46.67 19.14
CA ASN A 165 -17.44 45.60 20.12
C ASN A 165 -16.11 45.36 20.84
N PRO A 166 -15.79 46.11 21.91
CA PRO A 166 -14.91 45.59 22.94
C PRO A 166 -15.75 44.63 23.79
N LEU A 167 -15.29 43.37 23.95
CA LEU A 167 -15.88 42.25 24.71
C LEU A 167 -16.29 41.05 23.84
N LYS A 168 -15.29 40.35 23.29
CA LYS A 168 -15.37 38.90 23.03
C LYS A 168 -14.52 38.10 24.02
N GLN A 169 -14.34 38.64 25.24
CA GLN A 169 -13.84 37.87 26.37
C GLN A 169 -15.01 37.19 27.08
N SER A 170 -15.54 36.14 26.46
CA SER A 170 -16.37 35.09 27.09
C SER A 170 -16.78 34.05 26.04
N LEU A 171 -15.84 33.24 25.55
CA LEU A 171 -16.14 32.11 24.67
C LEU A 171 -15.71 30.74 25.21
N ALA A 172 -15.17 30.66 26.43
CA ALA A 172 -14.87 29.39 27.08
C ALA A 172 -16.09 28.69 27.73
N ALA A 173 -17.28 29.31 27.73
CA ALA A 173 -18.42 28.79 28.52
C ALA A 173 -19.80 28.79 27.80
N ALA A 174 -19.90 29.20 26.54
CA ALA A 174 -21.20 29.32 25.85
C ALA A 174 -21.50 28.19 24.83
N SER A 175 -20.57 27.28 24.56
CA SER A 175 -20.76 26.12 23.67
C SER A 175 -21.28 24.86 24.39
N ALA A 176 -21.67 24.97 25.67
CA ALA A 176 -22.23 23.87 26.46
C ALA A 176 -23.73 23.61 26.23
N SER A 177 -24.33 24.09 25.12
CA SER A 177 -25.73 23.83 24.80
C SER A 177 -25.91 22.58 23.91
N GLN A 178 -26.09 21.44 24.58
CA GLN A 178 -26.81 20.23 24.13
C GLN A 178 -26.19 19.35 23.02
N GLY A 179 -25.09 18.68 23.33
CA GLY A 179 -24.58 17.50 22.61
C GLY A 179 -23.17 17.13 23.03
N PRO A 180 -22.67 15.92 22.74
CA PRO A 180 -21.23 15.67 22.80
C PRO A 180 -20.52 16.70 21.93
N ALA A 181 -19.43 17.30 22.39
CA ALA A 181 -18.62 18.18 21.56
C ALA A 181 -18.12 17.37 20.34
N ILE A 182 -18.35 17.89 19.13
CA ILE A 182 -17.91 17.27 17.87
C ILE A 182 -16.80 18.16 17.31
N PRO A 183 -15.54 17.99 17.74
CA PRO A 183 -14.47 18.94 17.43
C PRO A 183 -14.20 19.06 15.93
N TRP A 184 -14.41 17.98 15.16
CA TRP A 184 -14.20 17.98 13.72
C TRP A 184 -15.35 18.62 12.90
N ARG A 185 -16.47 19.01 13.53
CA ARG A 185 -17.62 19.57 12.80
C ARG A 185 -18.30 20.73 13.53
N ARG A 186 -18.29 21.89 12.88
CA ARG A 186 -18.91 23.13 13.38
C ARG A 186 -20.44 23.05 13.48
N PRO A 187 -21.07 23.68 14.48
CA PRO A 187 -22.51 23.87 14.51
C PRO A 187 -22.93 24.88 13.43
N GLY A 188 -24.08 24.65 12.80
CA GLY A 188 -24.67 25.64 11.88
C GLY A 188 -24.06 25.72 10.48
N VAL A 189 -23.24 24.74 10.06
CA VAL A 189 -22.74 24.62 8.68
C VAL A 189 -23.90 24.70 7.68
N ARG A 190 -23.75 25.52 6.62
CA ARG A 190 -24.75 25.70 5.57
C ARG A 190 -24.09 25.60 4.19
N HIS A 191 -24.68 24.79 3.34
CA HIS A 191 -24.31 24.65 1.93
C HIS A 191 -25.52 24.95 1.05
N THR A 192 -25.29 25.58 -0.11
CA THR A 192 -26.34 25.85 -1.11
C THR A 192 -26.84 24.58 -1.78
N SER A 193 -25.95 23.59 -1.95
CA SER A 193 -26.24 22.23 -2.42
C SER A 193 -25.65 21.23 -1.44
N ASN A 194 -26.42 20.20 -1.07
CA ASN A 194 -25.94 19.13 -0.19
C ASN A 194 -25.42 17.97 -1.03
N GLU A 195 -24.13 17.66 -0.92
CA GLU A 195 -23.42 16.68 -1.76
C GLU A 195 -22.43 15.85 -0.93
N LEU A 196 -22.50 14.53 -1.08
CA LEU A 196 -21.58 13.57 -0.49
C LEU A 196 -20.93 12.72 -1.60
N TYR A 197 -19.61 12.63 -1.57
CA TYR A 197 -18.82 11.78 -2.47
C TYR A 197 -17.92 10.86 -1.67
N VAL A 198 -17.76 9.62 -2.17
CA VAL A 198 -16.84 8.63 -1.61
C VAL A 198 -15.83 8.25 -2.68
N ASP A 199 -14.55 8.38 -2.38
CA ASP A 199 -13.49 7.89 -3.26
C ASP A 199 -12.75 6.78 -2.52
N ILE A 200 -12.74 5.56 -3.08
CA ILE A 200 -11.93 4.46 -2.57
C ILE A 200 -10.74 4.28 -3.50
N ILE A 201 -9.55 4.53 -2.97
CA ILE A 201 -8.28 4.43 -3.68
C ILE A 201 -7.49 3.27 -3.09
N GLU A 202 -7.05 2.32 -3.92
CA GLU A 202 -6.17 1.23 -3.51
C GLU A 202 -4.82 1.31 -4.23
N SER A 203 -3.75 1.17 -3.46
CA SER A 203 -2.39 0.98 -3.97
C SER A 203 -2.07 -0.51 -3.99
N LEU A 204 -1.79 -1.06 -5.16
CA LEU A 204 -1.48 -2.48 -5.34
C LEU A 204 0.04 -2.72 -5.30
N SER A 205 0.48 -3.67 -4.47
CA SER A 205 1.86 -4.15 -4.41
C SER A 205 1.90 -5.68 -4.50
N VAL A 206 2.61 -6.21 -5.48
CA VAL A 206 2.69 -7.64 -5.78
C VAL A 206 4.13 -7.98 -6.16
N THR A 207 4.70 -8.98 -5.51
CA THR A 207 6.03 -9.49 -5.83
C THR A 207 5.94 -10.94 -6.28
N MET A 208 6.53 -11.24 -7.43
CA MET A 208 6.55 -12.58 -8.02
C MET A 208 7.97 -13.13 -8.07
N ALA A 209 8.13 -14.40 -7.68
CA ALA A 209 9.37 -15.15 -7.84
C ALA A 209 9.67 -15.45 -9.31
N PRO A 210 10.93 -15.73 -9.70
CA PRO A 210 11.30 -16.11 -11.08
C PRO A 210 10.50 -17.27 -11.67
N SER A 211 9.94 -18.14 -10.84
CA SER A 211 9.13 -19.29 -11.27
C SER A 211 7.73 -18.94 -11.78
N GLY A 212 7.13 -17.84 -11.34
CA GLY A 212 5.69 -17.56 -11.57
C GLY A 212 4.93 -17.29 -10.30
N ARG A 213 5.44 -17.82 -9.19
CA ARG A 213 4.77 -17.85 -7.90
C ARG A 213 4.68 -16.45 -7.27
N LEU A 214 3.51 -16.12 -6.72
CA LEU A 214 3.32 -14.93 -5.89
C LEU A 214 4.04 -15.12 -4.56
N LEU A 215 4.88 -14.15 -4.18
CA LEU A 215 5.56 -14.08 -2.89
C LEU A 215 4.83 -13.14 -1.92
N SER A 216 4.26 -12.06 -2.44
CA SER A 216 3.46 -11.08 -1.70
C SER A 216 2.41 -10.49 -2.64
N ALA A 217 1.21 -10.22 -2.14
CA ALA A 217 0.18 -9.48 -2.85
C ALA A 217 -0.69 -8.69 -1.86
N LEU A 218 -0.44 -7.38 -1.75
CA LEU A 218 -1.09 -6.49 -0.80
C LEU A 218 -1.81 -5.37 -1.54
N ALA A 219 -3.02 -5.03 -1.09
CA ALA A 219 -3.69 -3.79 -1.45
C ALA A 219 -3.82 -2.88 -0.22
N SER A 220 -3.13 -1.76 -0.21
CA SER A 220 -3.30 -0.71 0.82
C SER A 220 -4.34 0.29 0.32
N GLY A 221 -5.44 0.42 1.04
CA GLY A 221 -6.61 1.20 0.63
C GLY A 221 -6.87 2.42 1.51
N THR A 222 -7.41 3.46 0.89
CA THR A 222 -7.83 4.71 1.53
C THR A 222 -9.25 5.06 1.10
N ILE A 223 -10.11 5.34 2.06
CA ILE A 223 -11.47 5.87 1.86
C ILE A 223 -11.43 7.37 2.08
N ALA A 224 -11.35 8.13 0.99
CA ALA A 224 -11.47 9.58 1.03
C ALA A 224 -12.96 9.98 0.90
N PHE A 225 -13.37 10.96 1.70
CA PHE A 225 -14.75 11.40 1.77
C PHE A 225 -14.81 12.91 1.51
N THR A 226 -15.78 13.34 0.71
CA THR A 226 -16.08 14.76 0.51
C THR A 226 -17.49 15.03 1.00
N ALA A 227 -17.62 15.80 2.08
CA ALA A 227 -18.88 16.16 2.70
C ALA A 227 -19.15 17.66 2.52
N LYS A 228 -20.10 18.01 1.64
CA LYS A 228 -20.65 19.36 1.52
C LYS A 228 -22.10 19.30 1.95
N ILE A 229 -22.35 19.25 3.25
CA ILE A 229 -23.69 18.99 3.78
C ILE A 229 -23.99 19.91 4.96
N SER A 230 -25.20 20.46 4.98
CA SER A 230 -25.63 21.40 6.01
C SER A 230 -25.94 20.70 7.33
N GLY A 231 -25.87 21.43 8.44
CA GLY A 231 -26.24 20.94 9.77
C GLY A 231 -25.21 19.98 10.37
N VAL A 232 -25.69 19.01 11.15
CA VAL A 232 -24.92 17.96 11.82
C VAL A 232 -25.52 16.61 11.40
N PRO A 233 -25.09 16.04 10.25
CA PRO A 233 -25.64 14.81 9.72
C PRO A 233 -24.97 13.59 10.35
N ASP A 234 -25.76 12.60 10.71
CA ASP A 234 -25.29 11.30 11.18
C ASP A 234 -25.37 10.28 10.04
N LEU A 235 -24.22 9.80 9.60
CA LEU A 235 -24.09 8.95 8.42
C LEU A 235 -23.82 7.49 8.81
N LEU A 236 -24.32 6.58 7.97
CA LEU A 236 -24.02 5.16 7.99
C LEU A 236 -23.58 4.71 6.60
N LEU A 237 -22.28 4.44 6.46
CA LEU A 237 -21.67 3.87 5.26
C LEU A 237 -21.56 2.36 5.40
N SER A 238 -22.10 1.62 4.43
CA SER A 238 -22.06 0.15 4.37
C SER A 238 -21.11 -0.30 3.26
N LEU A 239 -20.13 -1.13 3.59
CA LEU A 239 -19.07 -1.60 2.69
C LEU A 239 -19.04 -3.13 2.61
N SER A 240 -19.05 -3.72 1.43
CA SER A 240 -18.98 -5.18 1.25
C SER A 240 -17.72 -5.61 0.52
N THR A 241 -17.32 -6.86 0.71
CA THR A 241 -16.27 -7.53 -0.07
C THR A 241 -16.89 -8.67 -0.89
N PRO A 242 -16.16 -9.30 -1.84
CA PRO A 242 -16.59 -10.58 -2.39
C PRO A 242 -16.82 -11.59 -1.26
N GLY A 243 -17.97 -12.26 -1.25
CA GLY A 243 -18.43 -13.06 -0.10
C GLY A 243 -19.42 -12.33 0.83
N GLY A 244 -19.69 -11.04 0.59
CA GLY A 244 -20.69 -10.25 1.30
C GLY A 244 -20.15 -9.53 2.54
N GLN A 245 -21.04 -8.84 3.25
CA GLN A 245 -20.72 -8.02 4.43
C GLN A 245 -20.04 -8.82 5.56
N HIS A 246 -20.46 -10.07 5.81
CA HIS A 246 -19.89 -10.90 6.87
C HIS A 246 -18.42 -11.28 6.65
N ALA A 247 -17.96 -11.28 5.39
CA ALA A 247 -16.57 -11.55 5.04
C ALA A 247 -15.66 -10.32 5.22
N PHE A 248 -16.25 -9.12 5.33
CA PHE A 248 -15.52 -7.85 5.37
C PHE A 248 -14.49 -7.82 6.49
N GLY A 249 -14.91 -8.17 7.72
CA GLY A 249 -14.03 -8.14 8.90
C GLY A 249 -12.90 -9.17 8.88
N ARG A 250 -12.97 -10.20 8.05
CA ARG A 250 -11.89 -11.20 7.90
C ARG A 250 -10.86 -10.80 6.85
N LYS A 251 -11.26 -9.97 5.88
CA LYS A 251 -10.44 -9.59 4.73
C LYS A 251 -9.64 -8.31 4.96
N ILE A 252 -10.06 -7.50 5.93
CA ILE A 252 -9.50 -6.18 6.19
C ILE A 252 -8.54 -6.26 7.37
N GLU A 253 -7.32 -5.83 7.11
CA GLU A 253 -6.23 -5.78 8.08
C GLU A 253 -5.86 -4.32 8.37
N LEU A 254 -5.29 -4.10 9.56
CA LEU A 254 -4.79 -2.80 10.03
C LEU A 254 -5.72 -1.60 9.75
N PRO A 255 -7.02 -1.68 10.08
CA PRO A 255 -7.92 -0.57 9.80
C PRO A 255 -7.59 0.64 10.68
N VAL A 256 -7.42 1.79 10.04
CA VAL A 256 -7.23 3.10 10.67
C VAL A 256 -8.46 3.95 10.38
N PHE A 257 -9.00 4.63 11.39
CA PHE A 257 -10.22 5.41 11.25
C PHE A 257 -10.00 6.86 11.65
N HIS A 258 -10.69 7.75 10.96
CA HIS A 258 -10.87 9.11 11.44
C HIS A 258 -11.58 9.09 12.81
N PRO A 259 -11.26 10.00 13.75
CA PRO A 259 -11.91 10.10 15.07
C PRO A 259 -13.44 10.23 15.01
N CYS A 260 -13.99 10.63 13.87
CA CYS A 260 -15.44 10.72 13.66
C CYS A 260 -16.17 9.38 13.61
N VAL A 261 -15.44 8.27 13.40
CA VAL A 261 -16.00 6.93 13.28
C VAL A 261 -16.24 6.31 14.66
N ARG A 262 -17.46 5.80 14.86
CA ARG A 262 -17.83 5.09 16.10
C ARG A 262 -17.27 3.67 16.09
N LEU A 263 -16.11 3.49 16.71
CA LEU A 263 -15.41 2.20 16.77
C LEU A 263 -16.24 1.06 17.37
N ALA A 264 -17.11 1.35 18.35
CA ALA A 264 -18.00 0.33 18.93
C ALA A 264 -18.92 -0.29 17.87
N LYS A 265 -19.49 0.54 16.99
CA LYS A 265 -20.38 0.09 15.91
C LYS A 265 -19.64 -0.76 14.89
N TRP A 266 -18.42 -0.34 14.53
CA TRP A 266 -17.55 -1.11 13.64
C TRP A 266 -17.20 -2.48 14.22
N LYS A 267 -16.84 -2.54 15.51
CA LYS A 267 -16.50 -3.80 16.20
C LYS A 267 -17.68 -4.78 16.24
N GLU A 268 -18.90 -4.28 16.41
CA GLU A 268 -20.12 -5.10 16.35
C GLU A 268 -20.42 -5.60 14.95
N LYS A 269 -20.22 -4.75 13.93
CA LYS A 269 -20.55 -5.03 12.54
C LYS A 269 -19.47 -4.51 11.60
N PRO A 270 -18.40 -5.29 11.36
CA PRO A 270 -17.41 -4.96 10.35
C PRO A 270 -18.08 -4.77 8.99
N GLY A 271 -17.80 -3.64 8.33
CA GLY A 271 -18.48 -3.20 7.11
C GLY A 271 -19.45 -2.03 7.32
N GLU A 272 -19.91 -1.76 8.56
CA GLU A 272 -20.77 -0.61 8.88
C GLU A 272 -19.98 0.51 9.59
N LEU A 273 -19.76 1.64 8.90
CA LEU A 273 -19.13 2.84 9.47
C LEU A 273 -20.18 3.89 9.82
N SER A 274 -20.36 4.16 11.11
CA SER A 274 -21.26 5.21 11.61
C SER A 274 -20.46 6.42 12.11
N PHE A 275 -20.76 7.61 11.59
CA PHE A 275 -19.98 8.82 11.86
C PHE A 275 -20.74 10.12 11.60
N ILE A 276 -20.24 11.21 12.16
CA ILE A 276 -20.64 12.58 11.79
C ILE A 276 -19.45 13.18 11.04
N PRO A 277 -19.53 13.44 9.72
CA PRO A 277 -18.36 13.81 8.93
C PRO A 277 -17.85 15.23 9.28
N PRO A 278 -16.54 15.46 9.27
CA PRO A 278 -15.98 16.79 9.04
C PRO A 278 -16.60 17.44 7.79
N ASP A 279 -16.66 18.76 7.76
CA ASP A 279 -17.05 19.48 6.54
C ASP A 279 -15.86 19.55 5.57
N GLY A 280 -16.12 19.44 4.27
CA GLY A 280 -15.07 19.44 3.24
C GLY A 280 -14.51 18.06 2.92
N ARG A 281 -13.23 17.99 2.55
CA ARG A 281 -12.53 16.77 2.15
C ARG A 281 -11.74 16.23 3.34
N PHE A 282 -11.85 14.93 3.62
CA PHE A 282 -11.06 14.27 4.67
C PHE A 282 -10.88 12.79 4.36
N ILE A 283 -9.94 12.14 5.05
CA ILE A 283 -9.76 10.69 5.00
C ILE A 283 -10.63 10.05 6.09
N LEU A 284 -11.59 9.22 5.70
CA LEU A 284 -12.48 8.54 6.63
C LEU A 284 -11.82 7.31 7.25
N ALA A 285 -11.13 6.51 6.43
CA ALA A 285 -10.46 5.30 6.86
C ALA A 285 -9.29 4.92 5.95
N GLY A 286 -8.29 4.24 6.51
CA GLY A 286 -7.28 3.48 5.80
C GLY A 286 -7.38 2.00 6.17
N TYR A 287 -6.94 1.11 5.29
CA TYR A 287 -6.97 -0.33 5.52
C TYR A 287 -5.93 -1.05 4.64
N GLU A 288 -5.64 -2.29 4.97
CA GLU A 288 -4.87 -3.20 4.11
C GLU A 288 -5.65 -4.48 3.84
N VAL A 289 -5.36 -5.11 2.71
CA VAL A 289 -5.96 -6.39 2.31
C VAL A 289 -4.86 -7.28 1.76
N ASP A 290 -4.63 -8.42 2.40
CA ASP A 290 -3.85 -9.50 1.80
C ASP A 290 -4.70 -10.16 0.69
N LEU A 291 -4.13 -10.18 -0.51
CA LEU A 291 -4.73 -10.73 -1.72
C LEU A 291 -4.24 -12.16 -2.00
N LEU A 292 -3.30 -12.67 -1.21
CA LEU A 292 -2.89 -14.06 -1.28
C LEU A 292 -4.02 -14.98 -0.77
N PRO A 293 -4.06 -16.24 -1.22
CA PRO A 293 -4.99 -17.21 -0.67
C PRO A 293 -4.76 -17.36 0.82
N ILE A 294 -5.83 -17.16 1.60
CA ILE A 294 -5.85 -17.51 3.02
C ILE A 294 -5.56 -19.01 3.11
N ASP A 295 -4.67 -19.35 4.04
CA ASP A 295 -4.06 -20.66 4.30
C ASP A 295 -4.91 -21.90 3.88
N PRO A 296 -4.38 -22.83 3.08
CA PRO A 296 -5.05 -24.11 2.76
C PRO A 296 -5.41 -24.96 4.00
N ASP A 297 -4.88 -24.64 5.18
CA ASP A 297 -5.19 -25.32 6.44
C ASP A 297 -6.46 -24.81 7.16
N LEU A 298 -7.17 -23.82 6.61
CA LEU A 298 -8.50 -23.40 7.07
C LEU A 298 -9.62 -24.24 6.43
N ASP A 299 -9.55 -25.56 6.67
CA ASP A 299 -10.53 -26.66 6.60
C ASP A 299 -11.80 -26.65 5.70
N GLU A 300 -11.95 -25.77 4.71
CA GLU A 300 -12.82 -25.96 3.54
C GLU A 300 -12.27 -25.21 2.31
N PRO A 301 -12.19 -25.83 1.12
CA PRO A 301 -11.72 -25.13 -0.07
C PRO A 301 -12.78 -24.15 -0.58
N PRO A 302 -12.45 -22.87 -0.86
CA PRO A 302 -13.31 -22.02 -1.67
C PRO A 302 -13.45 -22.66 -3.05
N SER A 303 -14.67 -23.05 -3.42
CA SER A 303 -14.97 -23.75 -4.68
C SER A 303 -14.64 -22.93 -5.94
N HIS A 304 -14.30 -21.65 -5.81
CA HIS A 304 -13.65 -20.85 -6.83
C HIS A 304 -12.97 -19.60 -6.20
N MET A 305 -11.72 -19.71 -5.80
CA MET A 305 -10.84 -18.54 -5.72
C MET A 305 -9.87 -18.61 -6.89
N GLU A 306 -10.26 -17.94 -7.98
CA GLU A 306 -9.45 -17.77 -9.18
C GLU A 306 -8.07 -17.23 -8.80
N LYS A 307 -7.04 -17.67 -9.51
CA LYS A 307 -5.73 -17.02 -9.55
C LYS A 307 -5.91 -15.51 -9.44
N LEU A 308 -5.26 -14.86 -8.47
CA LEU A 308 -5.28 -13.41 -8.27
C LEU A 308 -5.32 -12.69 -9.62
N PHE A 309 -6.40 -11.92 -9.87
CA PHE A 309 -6.53 -11.18 -11.11
C PHE A 309 -5.58 -9.97 -11.09
N LEU A 310 -4.65 -9.94 -12.05
CA LEU A 310 -3.76 -8.80 -12.28
C LEU A 310 -4.06 -8.21 -13.66
N PRO A 311 -4.36 -6.89 -13.75
CA PRO A 311 -4.61 -6.23 -15.02
C PRO A 311 -3.39 -6.21 -15.95
N ALA A 312 -2.20 -6.18 -15.37
CA ALA A 312 -0.93 -6.17 -16.08
C ALA A 312 0.08 -7.07 -15.37
N ILE A 313 0.74 -7.95 -16.13
CA ILE A 313 1.78 -8.85 -15.64
C ILE A 313 2.98 -8.73 -16.57
N VAL A 314 4.17 -8.58 -16.00
CA VAL A 314 5.43 -8.54 -16.75
C VAL A 314 6.23 -9.82 -16.53
N ASP A 315 6.90 -10.27 -17.59
CA ASP A 315 7.80 -11.42 -17.61
C ASP A 315 9.08 -11.03 -18.36
N ILE A 316 10.23 -11.61 -18.01
CA ILE A 316 11.51 -11.35 -18.68
C ILE A 316 12.16 -12.66 -19.06
N ARG A 317 12.58 -12.74 -20.31
CA ARG A 317 13.48 -13.77 -20.82
C ARG A 317 14.85 -13.16 -21.05
N LYS A 318 15.87 -13.74 -20.44
CA LYS A 318 17.25 -13.24 -20.48
C LYS A 318 18.10 -14.14 -21.37
N SER A 319 19.29 -13.67 -21.73
CA SER A 319 20.33 -14.46 -22.40
C SER A 319 19.87 -15.12 -23.69
N LEU A 320 19.12 -14.37 -24.49
CA LEU A 320 18.66 -14.76 -25.82
C LEU A 320 19.75 -14.48 -26.87
N GLY A 321 19.61 -15.12 -28.03
CA GLY A 321 20.57 -15.02 -29.14
C GLY A 321 21.81 -15.91 -28.93
N THR A 322 22.65 -16.00 -29.96
CA THR A 322 23.84 -16.88 -29.95
C THR A 322 24.87 -16.45 -28.90
N SER A 323 25.05 -15.15 -28.68
CA SER A 323 25.97 -14.61 -27.68
C SER A 323 25.34 -14.38 -26.29
N GLY A 324 24.04 -14.67 -26.11
CA GLY A 324 23.34 -14.44 -24.84
C GLY A 324 23.25 -12.96 -24.43
N SER A 325 23.35 -12.02 -25.37
CA SER A 325 23.36 -10.57 -25.14
C SER A 325 21.98 -9.93 -25.20
N GLU A 326 20.95 -10.68 -25.56
CA GLU A 326 19.59 -10.16 -25.73
C GLU A 326 18.68 -10.53 -24.55
N PHE A 327 17.73 -9.65 -24.26
CA PHE A 327 16.61 -9.96 -23.37
C PHE A 327 15.29 -9.49 -23.99
N GLU A 328 14.22 -10.20 -23.65
CA GLU A 328 12.85 -9.90 -24.04
C GLU A 328 12.00 -9.66 -22.81
N VAL A 329 11.37 -8.49 -22.74
CA VAL A 329 10.36 -8.14 -21.75
C VAL A 329 9.00 -8.39 -22.37
N ARG A 330 8.18 -9.22 -21.75
CA ARG A 330 6.84 -9.56 -22.20
C ARG A 330 5.81 -9.05 -21.21
N LEU A 331 4.96 -8.16 -21.68
CA LEU A 331 3.84 -7.61 -20.93
C LEU A 331 2.54 -8.29 -21.37
N THR A 332 1.77 -8.77 -20.41
CA THR A 332 0.44 -9.33 -20.62
C THR A 332 -0.60 -8.43 -19.97
N LEU A 333 -1.54 -7.93 -20.77
CA LEU A 333 -2.61 -7.03 -20.35
C LEU A 333 -3.97 -7.75 -20.40
N ASN A 334 -4.67 -7.73 -19.28
CA ASN A 334 -5.99 -8.33 -19.13
C ASN A 334 -7.01 -7.28 -18.68
N THR A 335 -8.02 -7.05 -19.52
CA THR A 335 -9.10 -6.09 -19.25
C THR A 335 -10.43 -6.79 -18.93
N ASN A 336 -10.42 -8.11 -18.71
CA ASN A 336 -11.60 -8.87 -18.30
C ASN A 336 -11.73 -8.83 -16.77
N PHE A 337 -12.08 -7.65 -16.25
CA PHE A 337 -12.16 -7.41 -14.81
C PHE A 337 -13.23 -8.29 -14.13
N PRO A 338 -12.92 -8.94 -12.99
CA PRO A 338 -13.88 -9.74 -12.25
C PRO A 338 -15.13 -8.96 -11.83
N GLY A 339 -16.29 -9.64 -11.83
CA GLY A 339 -17.56 -9.05 -11.41
C GLY A 339 -18.24 -8.14 -12.45
N GLN A 340 -17.74 -8.13 -13.70
CA GLN A 340 -18.38 -7.45 -14.83
C GLN A 340 -18.95 -8.47 -15.83
N SER A 341 -20.15 -8.22 -16.33
CA SER A 341 -20.69 -8.94 -17.48
C SER A 341 -19.92 -8.52 -18.72
N ALA A 342 -19.16 -9.45 -19.30
CA ALA A 342 -18.52 -9.22 -20.59
C ALA A 342 -19.60 -8.81 -21.60
N SER A 343 -19.55 -7.57 -22.08
CA SER A 343 -20.42 -7.13 -23.17
C SER A 343 -20.19 -8.12 -24.32
N SER A 344 -21.24 -8.85 -24.68
CA SER A 344 -21.23 -9.78 -25.80
C SER A 344 -20.60 -9.10 -27.01
N ARG A 345 -19.41 -9.56 -27.42
CA ARG A 345 -18.83 -9.15 -28.71
C ARG A 345 -19.90 -9.39 -29.78
N PRO A 346 -20.13 -8.48 -30.73
CA PRO A 346 -21.00 -8.76 -31.87
C PRO A 346 -20.40 -9.95 -32.62
N GLY A 347 -20.97 -11.13 -32.39
CA GLY A 347 -20.63 -12.33 -33.13
C GLY A 347 -21.11 -12.16 -34.56
N VAL A 348 -20.17 -12.29 -35.49
CA VAL A 348 -20.44 -12.49 -36.92
C VAL A 348 -21.43 -13.66 -37.05
N GLY A 349 -22.67 -13.34 -37.42
CA GLY A 349 -23.78 -14.28 -37.46
C GLY A 349 -24.78 -13.92 -38.55
N ARG A 350 -24.50 -14.46 -39.74
CA ARG A 350 -25.44 -14.99 -40.76
C ARG A 350 -26.72 -14.22 -41.10
N ASN A 351 -26.78 -13.84 -42.38
CA ASN A 351 -27.94 -13.57 -43.23
C ASN A 351 -29.31 -13.99 -42.68
N GLY A 352 -30.18 -13.00 -42.51
CA GLY A 352 -31.63 -13.16 -42.49
C GLY A 352 -32.27 -11.84 -42.93
N SER A 353 -32.80 -11.79 -44.15
CA SER A 353 -33.54 -10.64 -44.67
C SER A 353 -34.87 -10.50 -43.90
N GLY A 354 -35.12 -9.32 -43.34
CA GLY A 354 -36.38 -9.01 -42.70
C GLY A 354 -36.51 -7.51 -42.49
N THR A 355 -37.27 -6.88 -43.36
CA THR A 355 -37.65 -5.46 -43.34
C THR A 355 -38.41 -5.09 -42.06
N SER A 356 -37.98 -4.06 -41.33
CA SER A 356 -38.87 -3.19 -40.54
C SER A 356 -38.16 -1.94 -40.01
N THR A 357 -38.63 -0.78 -40.50
CA THR A 357 -38.76 0.55 -39.86
C THR A 357 -37.59 1.18 -39.08
N PRO A 358 -37.14 2.40 -39.43
CA PRO A 358 -36.19 3.15 -38.62
C PRO A 358 -36.91 3.81 -37.44
N SER A 359 -36.68 3.29 -36.23
CA SER A 359 -37.06 4.00 -35.00
C SER A 359 -36.01 5.07 -34.68
N PHE A 360 -36.34 6.33 -34.96
CA PHE A 360 -35.66 7.49 -34.41
C PHE A 360 -36.12 7.70 -32.97
N LEU A 361 -35.45 7.08 -32.00
CA LEU A 361 -35.60 7.40 -30.58
C LEU A 361 -34.27 7.20 -29.85
N GLY A 362 -33.80 8.29 -29.24
CA GLY A 362 -32.96 8.26 -28.05
C GLY A 362 -31.49 7.93 -28.26
N GLY A 363 -30.67 8.96 -28.44
CA GLY A 363 -29.29 8.94 -27.99
C GLY A 363 -29.25 8.73 -26.48
N GLY A 364 -29.30 7.47 -26.04
CA GLY A 364 -29.00 7.06 -24.69
C GLY A 364 -27.49 6.98 -24.53
N GLY A 365 -26.91 7.94 -23.81
CA GLY A 365 -25.52 7.88 -23.41
C GLY A 365 -25.24 6.56 -22.68
N SER A 366 -24.39 5.72 -23.27
CA SER A 366 -23.86 4.52 -22.64
C SER A 366 -23.06 4.96 -21.41
N GLY A 367 -23.64 4.76 -20.23
CA GLY A 367 -23.04 5.13 -18.95
C GLY A 367 -21.70 4.43 -18.73
N SER A 368 -20.66 5.24 -18.54
CA SER A 368 -19.24 4.92 -18.45
C SER A 368 -18.82 4.19 -17.14
N ASN A 369 -19.45 3.07 -16.79
CA ASN A 369 -19.19 2.34 -15.54
C ASN A 369 -18.31 1.09 -15.70
N ALA A 370 -17.78 0.81 -16.89
CA ALA A 370 -16.80 -0.26 -17.08
C ALA A 370 -15.41 0.18 -16.61
N PRO A 371 -14.55 -0.72 -16.10
CA PRO A 371 -13.25 -0.35 -15.59
C PRO A 371 -12.32 -0.07 -16.74
N VAL A 372 -11.47 0.94 -16.58
CA VAL A 372 -10.57 1.42 -17.63
C VAL A 372 -9.15 1.32 -17.10
N LEU A 373 -8.31 0.55 -17.80
CA LEU A 373 -6.87 0.44 -17.55
C LEU A 373 -6.14 1.59 -18.26
N GLU A 374 -5.37 2.35 -17.51
CA GLU A 374 -4.65 3.54 -17.96
C GLU A 374 -3.20 3.56 -17.47
N GLU A 375 -2.39 4.44 -18.07
CA GLU A 375 -1.03 4.77 -17.61
C GLU A 375 -0.11 3.55 -17.43
N VAL A 376 -0.19 2.60 -18.35
CA VAL A 376 0.60 1.36 -18.29
C VAL A 376 2.06 1.65 -18.67
N VAL A 377 2.96 1.47 -17.71
CA VAL A 377 4.41 1.67 -17.88
C VAL A 377 5.17 0.51 -17.28
N VAL A 378 5.99 -0.16 -18.08
CA VAL A 378 6.93 -1.18 -17.63
C VAL A 378 8.28 -0.53 -17.32
N SER A 379 8.85 -0.84 -16.16
CA SER A 379 10.14 -0.32 -15.71
C SER A 379 11.08 -1.48 -15.41
N VAL A 380 12.24 -1.49 -16.07
CA VAL A 380 13.27 -2.51 -15.95
C VAL A 380 14.56 -1.86 -15.44
N PRO A 381 14.98 -2.14 -14.19
CA PRO A 381 16.27 -1.69 -13.68
C PRO A 381 17.40 -2.40 -14.44
N ILE A 382 18.34 -1.61 -14.96
CA ILE A 382 19.48 -2.08 -15.74
C ILE A 382 20.75 -1.94 -14.88
N SER A 383 21.62 -2.95 -14.97
CA SER A 383 22.91 -2.96 -14.26
C SER A 383 23.80 -1.79 -14.69
N LYS A 384 24.53 -1.20 -13.74
CA LYS A 384 25.51 -0.13 -14.00
C LYS A 384 26.66 -0.59 -14.91
N SER A 385 26.87 -1.90 -15.03
CA SER A 385 27.86 -2.50 -15.91
C SER A 385 27.46 -2.43 -17.40
N VAL A 386 26.19 -2.13 -17.71
CA VAL A 386 25.72 -1.95 -19.08
C VAL A 386 26.13 -0.58 -19.59
N ARG A 387 26.82 -0.56 -20.73
CA ARG A 387 27.28 0.66 -21.40
C ARG A 387 26.22 1.17 -22.38
N HIS A 388 25.73 0.28 -23.25
CA HIS A 388 24.70 0.62 -24.24
C HIS A 388 23.61 -0.44 -24.29
N ILE A 389 22.38 0.04 -24.50
CA ILE A 389 21.23 -0.78 -24.88
C ILE A 389 20.93 -0.48 -26.34
N THR A 390 20.99 -1.49 -27.20
CA THR A 390 20.71 -1.38 -28.64
C THR A 390 19.51 -2.23 -29.02
N ASP A 391 19.08 -2.12 -30.28
CA ASP A 391 18.03 -2.95 -30.87
C ASP A 391 16.73 -2.95 -30.08
N MET A 392 16.37 -1.77 -29.54
CA MET A 392 15.15 -1.59 -28.77
C MET A 392 13.94 -1.69 -29.71
N GLN A 393 13.31 -2.85 -29.71
CA GLN A 393 12.18 -3.17 -30.59
C GLN A 393 10.93 -3.42 -29.74
N ALA A 394 10.09 -2.39 -29.61
CA ALA A 394 8.81 -2.47 -28.94
C ALA A 394 7.72 -2.89 -29.93
N SER A 395 6.93 -3.92 -29.59
CA SER A 395 5.77 -4.31 -30.41
C SER A 395 4.60 -3.32 -30.31
N ARG A 396 4.55 -2.55 -29.22
CA ARG A 396 3.53 -1.53 -28.92
C ARG A 396 4.15 -0.42 -28.08
N GLY A 397 3.77 0.82 -28.33
CA GLY A 397 4.24 1.97 -27.56
C GLY A 397 5.73 2.23 -27.70
N ASP A 398 6.25 3.05 -26.80
CA ASP A 398 7.60 3.61 -26.90
C ASP A 398 8.44 3.23 -25.68
N ALA A 399 9.68 2.84 -25.92
CA ALA A 399 10.64 2.50 -24.87
C ALA A 399 11.81 3.50 -24.87
N GLN A 400 12.27 3.85 -23.68
CA GLN A 400 13.33 4.83 -23.46
C GLN A 400 14.22 4.37 -22.30
N PHE A 401 15.53 4.45 -22.49
CA PHE A 401 16.50 4.16 -21.44
C PHE A 401 17.13 5.46 -20.94
N THR A 402 17.16 5.63 -19.62
CA THR A 402 17.80 6.78 -18.98
C THR A 402 19.05 6.32 -18.24
N HIS A 403 20.24 6.67 -18.76
CA HIS A 403 21.53 6.28 -18.17
C HIS A 403 21.74 6.82 -16.75
N SER A 404 21.23 8.01 -16.41
CA SER A 404 21.43 8.63 -15.08
C SER A 404 20.71 7.87 -13.97
N THR A 405 19.55 7.28 -14.27
CA THR A 405 18.75 6.49 -13.32
C THR A 405 18.98 4.99 -13.46
N GLY A 406 19.60 4.55 -14.57
CA GLY A 406 19.76 3.12 -14.88
C GLY A 406 18.42 2.42 -15.15
N LEU A 407 17.40 3.16 -15.59
CA LEU A 407 16.04 2.65 -15.75
C LEU A 407 15.63 2.64 -17.22
N LEU A 408 15.21 1.47 -17.70
CA LEU A 408 14.53 1.30 -18.98
C LEU A 408 13.01 1.40 -18.74
N GLU A 409 12.37 2.40 -19.33
CA GLU A 409 10.93 2.63 -19.24
C GLU A 409 10.26 2.35 -20.58
N TRP A 410 9.18 1.58 -20.55
CA TRP A 410 8.40 1.23 -21.72
C TRP A 410 6.93 1.57 -21.49
N ARG A 411 6.44 2.57 -22.23
CA ARG A 411 5.10 3.14 -22.08
C ARG A 411 4.16 2.54 -23.11
N ILE A 412 3.04 1.97 -22.65
CA ILE A 412 2.02 1.39 -23.52
C ILE A 412 0.87 2.38 -23.70
N PRO A 413 0.46 2.72 -24.93
CA PRO A 413 -0.68 3.60 -25.15
C PRO A 413 -1.98 2.89 -24.74
N THR A 414 -2.77 3.54 -23.90
CA THR A 414 -4.06 3.03 -23.38
C THR A 414 -5.26 3.89 -23.79
N GLY A 415 -5.05 4.92 -24.62
CA GLY A 415 -6.10 5.85 -25.05
C GLY A 415 -7.11 5.22 -26.03
N LYS A 416 -8.24 5.91 -26.26
CA LYS A 416 -9.32 5.45 -27.15
C LYS A 416 -8.86 5.18 -28.59
N ASP A 417 -7.81 5.87 -29.03
CA ASP A 417 -7.24 5.76 -30.39
C ASP A 417 -6.17 4.65 -30.50
N ALA A 418 -5.79 4.01 -29.38
CA ALA A 418 -4.69 3.03 -29.32
C ALA A 418 -5.11 1.58 -29.69
N GLY A 419 -6.34 1.36 -30.13
CA GLY A 419 -6.87 0.02 -30.42
C GLY A 419 -7.17 -0.80 -29.15
N SER A 420 -7.10 -2.13 -29.25
CA SER A 420 -7.36 -3.02 -28.11
C SER A 420 -6.20 -3.03 -27.11
N VAL A 421 -6.44 -2.46 -25.92
CA VAL A 421 -5.48 -2.46 -24.79
C VAL A 421 -5.15 -3.89 -24.31
N SER A 422 -6.05 -4.85 -24.49
CA SER A 422 -5.83 -6.24 -24.09
C SER A 422 -4.84 -6.98 -24.99
N GLY A 423 -4.20 -8.01 -24.43
CA GLY A 423 -3.30 -8.93 -25.14
C GLY A 423 -1.86 -8.86 -24.65
N THR A 424 -0.93 -9.36 -25.46
CA THR A 424 0.49 -9.41 -25.13
C THR A 424 1.26 -8.39 -25.96
N ALA A 425 2.20 -7.71 -25.33
CA ALA A 425 3.18 -6.86 -25.97
C ALA A 425 4.58 -7.33 -25.57
N THR A 426 5.57 -7.10 -26.42
CA THR A 426 6.97 -7.48 -26.18
C THR A 426 7.89 -6.31 -26.47
N LEU A 427 8.95 -6.19 -25.69
CA LEU A 427 10.08 -5.30 -25.91
C LEU A 427 11.35 -6.16 -25.96
N ARG A 428 12.04 -6.17 -27.09
CA ARG A 428 13.35 -6.80 -27.22
C ARG A 428 14.45 -5.76 -27.15
N CYS A 429 15.55 -6.10 -26.50
CA CYS A 429 16.71 -5.23 -26.30
C CYS A 429 18.00 -6.07 -26.31
N SER A 430 19.08 -5.49 -26.81
CA SER A 430 20.44 -6.03 -26.72
C SER A 430 21.25 -5.20 -25.73
N VAL A 431 22.05 -5.84 -24.86
CA VAL A 431 22.96 -5.14 -23.94
C VAL A 431 24.41 -5.37 -24.31
N SER A 432 25.22 -4.35 -24.08
CA SER A 432 26.68 -4.42 -24.19
C SER A 432 27.33 -3.80 -22.96
N GLY A 433 28.32 -4.49 -22.40
CA GLY A 433 29.07 -4.05 -21.22
C GLY A 433 30.24 -3.16 -21.59
N TYR A 434 31.00 -2.73 -20.57
CA TYR A 434 32.32 -2.15 -20.80
C TYR A 434 33.30 -3.26 -21.20
N PRO A 435 34.19 -3.01 -22.19
CA PRO A 435 35.26 -3.96 -22.50
C PRO A 435 36.16 -4.09 -21.28
N SER A 436 36.37 -5.31 -20.81
CA SER A 436 37.27 -5.61 -19.70
C SER A 436 38.66 -5.94 -20.26
N ALA A 437 39.74 -5.53 -19.58
CA ALA A 437 41.11 -5.76 -20.05
C ALA A 437 41.52 -7.26 -20.05
N ASP A 438 40.65 -8.14 -19.54
CA ASP A 438 40.80 -9.59 -19.51
C ASP A 438 40.05 -10.31 -20.66
N ASP A 439 39.42 -9.55 -21.57
CA ASP A 439 38.61 -10.04 -22.71
C ASP A 439 39.49 -10.57 -23.89
N ASP A 440 40.50 -11.38 -23.63
CA ASP A 440 41.10 -12.24 -24.67
C ASP A 440 40.15 -13.43 -24.89
N PHE A 441 39.18 -13.24 -25.79
CA PHE A 441 38.18 -14.25 -26.16
C PHE A 441 38.85 -15.50 -26.73
N ASP A 442 38.50 -16.68 -26.20
CA ASP A 442 38.76 -17.94 -26.87
C ASP A 442 37.50 -18.34 -27.66
N ASP A 443 37.37 -17.84 -28.88
CA ASP A 443 36.28 -18.19 -29.81
C ASP A 443 36.40 -19.63 -30.33
N SER A 444 37.38 -20.43 -29.87
CA SER A 444 37.69 -21.76 -30.43
C SER A 444 36.99 -22.96 -29.77
N LEU A 445 36.14 -22.74 -28.76
CA LEU A 445 35.42 -23.82 -28.05
C LEU A 445 33.92 -23.94 -28.40
N GLU A 446 33.37 -23.06 -29.25
CA GLU A 446 31.93 -23.10 -29.59
C GLU A 446 31.55 -24.20 -30.61
N ASP A 447 32.51 -24.84 -31.28
CA ASP A 447 32.23 -25.86 -32.31
C ASP A 447 32.38 -27.32 -31.84
N ALA A 448 32.62 -27.56 -30.55
CA ALA A 448 32.77 -28.92 -30.04
C ALA A 448 32.19 -29.04 -28.63
N ASP A 449 30.87 -29.09 -28.49
CA ASP A 449 30.15 -29.85 -27.44
C ASP A 449 28.64 -29.57 -27.48
N GLU A 450 27.93 -30.12 -28.48
CA GLU A 450 26.46 -30.18 -28.43
C GLU A 450 25.91 -31.25 -27.45
N ASP A 451 26.75 -32.14 -26.91
CA ASP A 451 26.30 -33.26 -26.07
C ASP A 451 26.70 -33.18 -24.57
N ALA A 452 27.55 -32.24 -24.15
CA ALA A 452 28.05 -32.20 -22.76
C ALA A 452 27.13 -31.43 -21.78
N ASN A 453 26.25 -30.56 -22.28
CA ASN A 453 25.48 -29.64 -21.43
C ASN A 453 24.20 -30.27 -20.82
N ALA A 454 23.90 -31.53 -21.13
CA ALA A 454 22.80 -32.28 -20.50
C ALA A 454 23.21 -32.95 -19.17
N THR A 455 24.50 -33.04 -18.84
CA THR A 455 24.98 -33.85 -17.70
C THR A 455 25.34 -33.03 -16.46
N LEU A 456 25.49 -31.70 -16.56
CA LEU A 456 25.92 -30.85 -15.43
C LEU A 456 24.78 -30.33 -14.52
N LEU A 457 23.52 -30.60 -14.87
CA LEU A 457 22.34 -30.15 -14.10
C LEU A 457 21.61 -31.26 -13.32
N GLN A 458 22.21 -32.45 -13.21
CA GLN A 458 21.63 -33.60 -12.48
C GLN A 458 22.32 -33.87 -11.13
N GLY A 459 23.21 -32.99 -10.65
CA GLY A 459 24.10 -33.26 -9.50
C GLY A 459 23.65 -32.76 -8.13
N TYR A 460 22.49 -32.09 -8.00
CA TYR A 460 22.12 -31.37 -6.76
C TYR A 460 20.76 -31.74 -6.15
N TYR A 461 20.30 -32.98 -6.34
CA TYR A 461 19.30 -33.59 -5.46
C TYR A 461 19.67 -35.06 -5.24
N GLU A 462 20.25 -35.36 -4.08
CA GLU A 462 19.73 -36.35 -3.13
C GLU A 462 20.68 -36.52 -1.93
N ALA A 463 20.11 -36.47 -0.73
CA ALA A 463 20.72 -36.84 0.54
C ALA A 463 19.72 -37.80 1.25
N PRO A 464 20.14 -38.62 2.24
CA PRO A 464 20.45 -40.03 2.01
C PRO A 464 19.59 -40.99 2.87
N THR A 465 19.97 -42.28 2.88
CA THR A 465 19.46 -43.45 3.65
C THR A 465 18.45 -44.31 2.87
N SER A 466 18.50 -45.64 2.83
CA SER A 466 18.94 -46.64 3.80
C SER A 466 19.12 -48.05 3.17
N TYR A 467 20.09 -48.80 3.70
CA TYR A 467 20.19 -50.26 3.89
C TYR A 467 20.01 -51.27 2.74
N ILE A 468 21.00 -52.16 2.71
CA ILE A 468 21.13 -53.44 2.00
C ILE A 468 20.10 -54.44 2.52
N ASP A 469 19.40 -55.14 1.62
CA ASP A 469 19.23 -56.59 1.76
C ASP A 469 19.09 -57.28 0.39
N SER A 470 19.64 -58.48 0.35
CA SER A 470 19.94 -59.34 -0.76
C SER A 470 19.02 -60.56 -0.76
N SER A 471 18.32 -60.85 -1.86
CA SER A 471 17.95 -62.22 -2.20
C SER A 471 17.52 -62.40 -3.67
N VAL A 472 18.40 -63.13 -4.36
CA VAL A 472 18.23 -64.00 -5.54
C VAL A 472 16.79 -64.49 -5.83
N SER A 473 16.35 -64.40 -7.09
CA SER A 473 15.98 -65.57 -7.93
C SER A 473 15.23 -65.22 -9.24
N THR A 474 15.90 -65.56 -10.34
CA THR A 474 15.41 -66.44 -11.43
C THR A 474 14.29 -65.97 -12.40
N THR A 475 14.75 -65.81 -13.66
CA THR A 475 14.14 -66.24 -14.94
C THR A 475 13.14 -65.39 -15.74
N LYS A 476 13.61 -65.11 -16.97
CA LYS A 476 12.98 -65.27 -18.30
C LYS A 476 12.09 -64.14 -18.86
N LYS A 477 12.59 -63.60 -20.00
CA LYS A 477 11.99 -63.55 -21.37
C LYS A 477 10.50 -63.16 -21.42
N THR A 478 9.99 -62.23 -22.24
CA THR A 478 10.33 -61.84 -23.62
C THR A 478 9.32 -60.77 -24.10
N ARG A 479 9.78 -59.87 -24.98
CA ARG A 479 9.11 -59.29 -26.18
C ARG A 479 7.64 -58.80 -26.14
N SER A 480 7.54 -57.52 -26.51
CA SER A 480 6.75 -56.90 -27.61
C SER A 480 5.26 -56.53 -27.45
N SER A 481 5.00 -55.34 -28.03
CA SER A 481 3.81 -54.85 -28.76
C SER A 481 2.60 -54.28 -28.01
N ASP A 482 2.42 -52.97 -28.23
CA ASP A 482 1.19 -52.18 -28.43
C ASP A 482 0.01 -53.00 -29.04
N PRO A 483 -1.30 -52.72 -28.78
CA PRO A 483 -2.00 -51.58 -29.41
C PRO A 483 -3.27 -50.98 -28.73
N SER A 484 -3.54 -49.69 -29.04
CA SER A 484 -4.81 -49.02 -29.42
C SER A 484 -6.22 -49.29 -28.79
N LYS A 485 -6.90 -48.17 -28.43
CA LYS A 485 -8.31 -47.71 -28.74
C LYS A 485 -9.57 -48.56 -28.39
N ARG A 486 -10.51 -48.00 -27.58
CA ARG A 486 -11.89 -47.47 -27.92
C ARG A 486 -12.98 -47.60 -26.81
N LYS A 487 -13.61 -46.45 -26.49
CA LYS A 487 -15.06 -46.11 -26.35
C LYS A 487 -16.12 -47.22 -26.12
N LYS A 488 -17.01 -47.07 -25.12
CA LYS A 488 -18.43 -46.55 -25.19
C LYS A 488 -19.30 -46.91 -23.96
N LYS A 489 -19.92 -45.88 -23.36
CA LYS A 489 -21.39 -45.64 -23.16
C LYS A 489 -22.30 -46.67 -22.44
N LYS A 490 -23.02 -46.21 -21.39
CA LYS A 490 -24.31 -46.75 -20.88
C LYS A 490 -25.09 -45.58 -20.24
N LYS A 491 -26.15 -45.03 -20.85
CA LYS A 491 -27.59 -45.38 -20.91
C LYS A 491 -28.33 -45.31 -19.56
N LYS A 492 -29.39 -44.51 -19.61
CA LYS A 492 -30.33 -43.98 -18.61
C LYS A 492 -31.54 -44.91 -18.50
N ASP A 493 -32.20 -44.99 -17.35
CA ASP A 493 -33.66 -45.16 -17.26
C ASP A 493 -34.26 -44.62 -15.96
N LYS A 494 -35.53 -44.25 -16.07
CA LYS A 494 -36.44 -43.49 -15.17
C LYS A 494 -37.17 -44.41 -14.19
N GLU A 495 -37.56 -43.88 -13.02
CA GLU A 495 -38.94 -44.03 -12.53
C GLU A 495 -39.33 -42.99 -11.45
N LYS A 496 -40.63 -42.74 -11.34
CA LYS A 496 -41.36 -41.75 -10.51
C LYS A 496 -42.25 -42.56 -9.56
N SER A 497 -42.42 -42.15 -8.29
CA SER A 497 -43.75 -41.87 -7.70
C SER A 497 -43.77 -41.64 -6.17
N SER A 498 -44.49 -40.58 -5.81
CA SER A 498 -45.52 -40.44 -4.76
C SER A 498 -45.25 -40.52 -3.24
N LYS A 499 -45.59 -39.38 -2.62
CA LYS A 499 -46.56 -39.15 -1.52
C LYS A 499 -46.18 -39.39 -0.03
N LYS A 500 -46.45 -38.29 0.70
CA LYS A 500 -47.22 -38.15 1.96
C LYS A 500 -46.47 -38.06 3.31
N SER A 501 -46.58 -36.85 3.87
CA SER A 501 -47.32 -36.49 5.10
C SER A 501 -46.61 -36.35 6.45
N SER A 502 -47.22 -35.41 7.20
CA SER A 502 -47.33 -35.24 8.66
C SER A 502 -46.21 -34.57 9.46
N ARG A 503 -46.36 -33.25 9.62
CA ARG A 503 -46.89 -32.54 10.81
C ARG A 503 -46.28 -32.86 12.21
N SER A 504 -45.90 -31.75 12.86
CA SER A 504 -46.21 -31.26 14.22
C SER A 504 -45.27 -31.47 15.43
N THR A 505 -44.97 -30.30 16.02
CA THR A 505 -45.02 -29.89 17.45
C THR A 505 -43.89 -30.22 18.43
N ALA A 506 -43.11 -29.17 18.74
CA ALA A 506 -43.08 -28.43 20.02
C ALA A 506 -43.19 -29.22 21.35
N LEU A 507 -42.21 -29.03 22.25
CA LEU A 507 -42.30 -28.18 23.47
C LEU A 507 -41.02 -28.33 24.34
N LYS A 508 -40.66 -27.22 25.02
CA LYS A 508 -39.63 -27.04 26.08
C LYS A 508 -40.10 -27.63 27.43
N PRO A 509 -39.55 -27.21 28.60
CA PRO A 509 -38.20 -27.33 29.20
C PRO A 509 -38.30 -28.05 30.58
N GLU A 510 -37.21 -28.17 31.34
CA GLU A 510 -37.18 -27.80 32.78
C GLU A 510 -35.78 -27.91 33.40
N ASP A 511 -35.60 -27.05 34.41
CA ASP A 511 -34.44 -26.71 35.23
C ASP A 511 -33.99 -27.83 36.20
N VAL A 512 -32.83 -27.65 36.85
CA VAL A 512 -32.70 -27.55 38.32
C VAL A 512 -31.22 -27.32 38.72
N ASP A 513 -31.07 -26.32 39.59
CA ASP A 513 -29.94 -25.90 40.43
C ASP A 513 -29.14 -27.02 41.12
N ASP A 514 -27.86 -26.78 41.46
CA ASP A 514 -27.48 -26.36 42.81
C ASP A 514 -25.96 -26.11 42.98
N SER A 515 -25.72 -25.18 43.89
CA SER A 515 -24.58 -24.46 44.45
C SER A 515 -23.37 -25.23 45.01
N GLY A 516 -22.31 -24.49 45.38
CA GLY A 516 -21.39 -24.94 46.45
C GLY A 516 -19.93 -24.45 46.49
N ALA A 517 -19.72 -23.14 46.61
CA ALA A 517 -18.69 -22.42 47.41
C ALA A 517 -17.28 -22.99 47.79
N VAL A 518 -16.24 -22.19 47.46
CA VAL A 518 -15.21 -21.55 48.32
C VAL A 518 -14.24 -22.42 49.17
N THR A 519 -12.92 -22.28 48.96
CA THR A 519 -11.95 -21.68 49.94
C THR A 519 -10.50 -21.66 49.41
N ALA A 520 -9.83 -20.54 49.69
CA ALA A 520 -8.39 -20.31 49.50
C ALA A 520 -7.60 -20.73 50.75
N THR A 521 -6.31 -21.07 50.62
CA THR A 521 -5.23 -20.67 51.56
C THR A 521 -3.85 -21.17 51.10
N THR A 522 -2.87 -20.26 51.12
CA THR A 522 -1.43 -20.52 51.18
C THR A 522 -1.00 -20.56 52.67
N PRO A 523 0.08 -21.26 53.06
CA PRO A 523 1.37 -20.58 53.26
C PRO A 523 2.65 -21.44 53.05
N SER A 524 3.80 -20.77 52.85
CA SER A 524 5.21 -21.27 52.93
C SER A 524 5.68 -21.40 54.41
N PRO A 525 6.95 -21.75 54.81
CA PRO A 525 8.21 -22.00 54.06
C PRO A 525 9.12 -23.19 54.57
N ASP A 526 10.17 -23.53 53.80
CA ASP A 526 11.62 -23.39 54.16
C ASP A 526 12.60 -24.53 53.75
N HIS A 527 13.79 -24.07 53.34
CA HIS A 527 15.13 -24.69 53.20
C HIS A 527 15.39 -25.99 52.39
N SER A 528 16.04 -25.84 51.22
CA SER A 528 17.42 -26.34 50.97
C SER A 528 17.93 -26.04 49.54
N LYS A 529 19.15 -25.52 49.45
CA LYS A 529 20.08 -25.47 48.28
C LYS A 529 21.34 -26.28 48.67
N PRO A 530 22.32 -26.61 47.80
CA PRO A 530 22.56 -26.17 46.41
C PRO A 530 22.99 -27.29 45.41
N ALA A 531 23.12 -26.97 44.12
CA ALA A 531 24.33 -27.25 43.30
C ALA A 531 24.07 -27.09 41.78
N THR A 532 24.89 -26.26 41.15
CA THR A 532 25.02 -26.06 39.70
C THR A 532 26.19 -26.91 39.20
N PRO A 533 26.09 -27.68 38.10
CA PRO A 533 27.24 -28.36 37.52
C PRO A 533 27.92 -27.51 36.43
N THR A 534 29.21 -27.26 36.63
CA THR A 534 30.19 -26.76 35.66
C THR A 534 30.61 -27.85 34.65
N PRO A 535 31.09 -27.48 33.45
CA PRO A 535 31.46 -28.43 32.39
C PRO A 535 32.88 -29.00 32.56
N LYS A 536 33.06 -30.24 32.08
CA LYS A 536 34.33 -31.01 32.11
C LYS A 536 35.33 -30.56 31.02
N PRO A 537 36.64 -30.81 31.22
CA PRO A 537 37.72 -30.21 30.43
C PRO A 537 38.17 -31.09 29.25
N GLN A 538 38.52 -30.46 28.12
CA GLN A 538 39.24 -31.07 27.00
C GLN A 538 40.77 -30.96 27.22
N PRO A 539 41.56 -32.02 26.96
CA PRO A 539 43.00 -32.00 27.15
C PRO A 539 43.75 -31.42 25.94
N SER A 540 44.83 -30.70 26.26
CA SER A 540 45.87 -30.19 25.35
C SER A 540 46.87 -31.30 24.93
N PRO A 541 47.56 -31.14 23.77
CA PRO A 541 48.32 -32.21 23.13
C PRO A 541 49.77 -32.34 23.64
N GLN A 542 50.28 -33.58 23.72
CA GLN A 542 51.68 -33.90 23.98
C GLN A 542 52.51 -33.95 22.69
N LEU A 543 53.69 -33.34 22.76
CA LEU A 543 54.78 -33.39 21.80
C LEU A 543 55.56 -34.71 21.90
N HIS A 544 55.81 -35.39 20.78
CA HIS A 544 57.05 -36.16 20.58
C HIS A 544 57.50 -36.05 19.12
N ALA A 545 58.79 -35.75 18.97
CA ALA A 545 59.48 -35.43 17.73
C ALA A 545 59.80 -36.65 16.88
N ASN A 546 59.81 -36.47 15.56
CA ASN A 546 60.77 -37.13 14.69
C ASN A 546 61.12 -36.21 13.51
N SER A 547 62.42 -35.96 13.39
CA SER A 547 63.09 -35.14 12.39
C SER A 547 63.24 -35.89 11.06
N SER A 548 62.83 -35.27 9.94
CA SER A 548 63.53 -35.45 8.65
C SER A 548 63.04 -34.44 7.61
N ALA A 549 63.99 -33.64 7.12
CA ALA A 549 64.05 -32.97 5.82
C ALA A 549 62.93 -31.97 5.44
N LEU A 550 63.29 -30.68 5.47
CA LEU A 550 62.64 -29.63 4.70
C LEU A 550 62.93 -29.82 3.19
N PRO A 551 61.92 -29.79 2.31
CA PRO A 551 62.11 -29.34 0.93
C PRO A 551 61.70 -27.86 0.85
N THR A 552 62.68 -27.01 0.57
CA THR A 552 62.51 -25.68 0.01
C THR A 552 61.79 -25.77 -1.33
N PHE A 553 60.57 -25.24 -1.43
CA PHE A 553 59.97 -24.81 -2.70
C PHE A 553 59.16 -23.53 -2.46
N PHE A 554 59.86 -22.41 -2.36
CA PHE A 554 59.31 -21.17 -2.90
C PHE A 554 59.33 -21.34 -4.42
N ASP A 555 58.17 -21.64 -4.99
CA ASP A 555 57.94 -21.46 -6.42
C ASP A 555 57.11 -20.16 -6.58
N PRO A 556 57.68 -19.07 -7.13
CA PRO A 556 56.96 -17.82 -7.33
C PRO A 556 56.06 -17.84 -8.57
N SER A 557 55.52 -18.99 -8.98
CA SER A 557 54.78 -19.14 -10.24
C SER A 557 53.36 -19.72 -10.15
N SER A 558 52.72 -19.71 -8.98
CA SER A 558 51.28 -20.02 -8.87
C SER A 558 50.42 -18.78 -8.64
N THR A 559 50.43 -17.83 -9.58
CA THR A 559 49.28 -16.94 -9.77
C THR A 559 48.14 -17.81 -10.26
N SER A 560 47.19 -18.17 -9.38
CA SER A 560 45.92 -18.74 -9.82
C SER A 560 45.22 -17.67 -10.66
N ARG A 561 45.37 -17.74 -11.99
CA ARG A 561 44.60 -16.91 -12.91
C ARG A 561 43.11 -17.12 -12.59
N PRO A 562 42.31 -16.06 -12.45
CA PRO A 562 40.86 -16.24 -12.36
C PRO A 562 40.42 -17.02 -13.61
N ALA A 563 39.54 -18.01 -13.43
CA ALA A 563 38.98 -18.76 -14.55
C ALA A 563 38.41 -17.77 -15.58
N ARG A 564 38.91 -17.84 -16.82
CA ARG A 564 38.44 -16.97 -17.92
C ARG A 564 36.94 -17.24 -18.11
N ARG A 565 36.13 -16.18 -18.00
CA ARG A 565 34.69 -16.27 -18.19
C ARG A 565 34.37 -16.36 -19.67
N THR A 566 33.44 -17.21 -20.06
CA THR A 566 32.94 -17.22 -21.43
C THR A 566 32.17 -15.92 -21.72
N LYS A 567 32.09 -15.52 -22.99
CA LYS A 567 31.32 -14.32 -23.41
C LYS A 567 29.86 -14.37 -22.93
N ALA A 568 29.25 -15.56 -22.93
CA ALA A 568 27.91 -15.79 -22.40
C ALA A 568 27.82 -15.54 -20.89
N GLN A 569 28.82 -15.95 -20.10
CA GLN A 569 28.85 -15.69 -18.64
C GLN A 569 29.02 -14.21 -18.31
N ILE A 570 29.81 -13.49 -19.11
CA ILE A 570 29.95 -12.03 -18.99
C ILE A 570 28.61 -11.36 -19.29
N ASN A 571 27.96 -11.71 -20.40
CA ASN A 571 26.67 -11.15 -20.80
C ASN A 571 25.55 -11.49 -19.81
N ALA A 572 25.58 -12.66 -19.18
CA ALA A 572 24.61 -13.02 -18.13
C ALA A 572 24.63 -12.02 -16.96
N SER A 573 25.80 -11.47 -16.60
CA SER A 573 25.93 -10.47 -15.52
C SER A 573 25.39 -9.08 -15.89
N LEU A 574 25.13 -8.84 -17.18
CA LEU A 574 24.55 -7.60 -17.70
C LEU A 574 23.01 -7.65 -17.76
N MET A 575 22.42 -8.84 -17.63
CA MET A 575 20.98 -9.02 -17.77
C MET A 575 20.22 -8.36 -16.61
N PRO A 576 19.01 -7.84 -16.86
CA PRO A 576 18.17 -7.28 -15.81
C PRO A 576 17.74 -8.35 -14.80
N ASN A 577 17.60 -8.00 -13.53
CA ASN A 577 17.21 -8.93 -12.45
C ASN A 577 15.73 -8.84 -12.05
N SER A 578 15.04 -7.79 -12.46
CA SER A 578 13.60 -7.68 -12.29
C SER A 578 12.99 -6.74 -13.33
N ALA A 579 11.67 -6.83 -13.46
CA ALA A 579 10.85 -5.86 -14.16
C ALA A 579 9.62 -5.58 -13.32
N SER A 580 9.15 -4.36 -13.37
CA SER A 580 7.93 -3.93 -12.68
C SER A 580 6.98 -3.27 -13.65
N VAL A 581 5.67 -3.35 -13.39
CA VAL A 581 4.66 -2.63 -14.16
C VAL A 581 3.87 -1.69 -13.25
N SER A 582 3.75 -0.45 -13.72
CA SER A 582 2.89 0.59 -13.18
C SER A 582 1.64 0.71 -14.04
N PHE A 583 0.50 0.96 -13.42
CA PHE A 583 -0.76 1.21 -14.10
C PHE A 583 -1.78 1.85 -13.15
N SER A 584 -2.83 2.44 -13.71
CA SER A 584 -4.01 2.85 -12.96
C SER A 584 -5.28 2.17 -13.52
N VAL A 585 -6.22 1.81 -12.67
CA VAL A 585 -7.52 1.27 -13.08
C VAL A 585 -8.62 2.09 -12.43
N ARG A 586 -9.41 2.78 -13.26
CA ARG A 586 -10.64 3.44 -12.81
C ARG A 586 -11.78 2.44 -12.82
N GLY A 587 -12.62 2.44 -11.79
CA GLY A 587 -13.84 1.61 -11.72
C GLY A 587 -13.65 0.18 -11.20
N TRP A 588 -12.46 -0.19 -10.72
CA TRP A 588 -12.19 -1.51 -10.15
C TRP A 588 -11.16 -1.42 -9.01
N LEU A 589 -11.30 -2.32 -8.03
CA LEU A 589 -10.42 -2.46 -6.87
C LEU A 589 -9.95 -3.92 -6.74
N PRO A 590 -8.66 -4.18 -6.50
CA PRO A 590 -8.15 -5.53 -6.27
C PRO A 590 -8.74 -6.21 -5.02
N SER A 591 -9.08 -5.46 -3.97
CA SER A 591 -9.77 -6.04 -2.81
C SER A 591 -11.20 -6.51 -3.13
N GLY A 592 -11.82 -5.95 -4.18
CA GLY A 592 -13.23 -6.12 -4.49
C GLY A 592 -14.20 -5.41 -3.54
N ILE A 593 -13.71 -4.49 -2.69
CA ILE A 593 -14.55 -3.69 -1.80
C ILE A 593 -15.52 -2.83 -2.61
N LYS A 594 -16.77 -2.73 -2.12
CA LYS A 594 -17.82 -1.93 -2.73
C LYS A 594 -18.59 -1.17 -1.66
N VAL A 595 -19.02 0.04 -2.02
CA VAL A 595 -20.01 0.80 -1.24
C VAL A 595 -21.40 0.27 -1.58
N ASP A 596 -22.05 -0.35 -0.61
CA ASP A 596 -23.42 -0.86 -0.76
C ASP A 596 -24.44 0.26 -0.58
N SER A 597 -24.26 1.09 0.45
CA SER A 597 -25.12 2.23 0.72
C SER A 597 -24.44 3.30 1.59
N LEU A 598 -24.91 4.54 1.46
CA LEU A 598 -24.59 5.64 2.35
C LEU A 598 -25.91 6.29 2.79
N ASN A 599 -26.30 6.04 4.03
CA ASN A 599 -27.58 6.48 4.57
C ASN A 599 -27.39 7.59 5.61
N ILE A 600 -28.38 8.48 5.71
CA ILE A 600 -28.44 9.51 6.75
C ILE A 600 -29.46 9.08 7.79
N ASP A 601 -29.05 8.98 9.04
CA ASP A 601 -29.96 8.78 10.15
C ASP A 601 -30.64 10.11 10.49
N GLN A 602 -31.84 10.31 9.95
CA GLN A 602 -32.62 11.54 10.12
C GLN A 602 -32.98 11.83 11.59
N ARG A 603 -33.13 10.79 12.43
CA ARG A 603 -33.50 10.98 13.85
C ARG A 603 -32.35 11.51 14.67
N ARG A 604 -31.12 11.19 14.26
CA ARG A 604 -29.88 11.58 14.95
C ARG A 604 -29.22 12.80 14.31
N SER A 605 -29.61 13.14 13.07
CA SER A 605 -29.17 14.32 12.36
C SER A 605 -29.89 15.59 12.83
N ARG A 606 -29.23 16.75 12.77
CA ARG A 606 -29.80 18.06 13.11
C ARG A 606 -29.52 19.07 12.00
N GLY A 607 -30.46 19.99 11.75
CA GLY A 607 -30.25 21.06 10.75
C GLY A 607 -30.24 20.60 9.29
N LEU A 608 -30.77 19.41 9.01
CA LEU A 608 -30.96 18.86 7.67
C LEU A 608 -32.46 18.69 7.38
N GLY A 609 -32.91 19.03 6.17
CA GLY A 609 -34.30 18.80 5.77
C GLY A 609 -34.61 17.31 5.58
N GLU A 610 -35.85 16.90 5.90
CA GLU A 610 -36.29 15.49 5.86
C GLU A 610 -36.24 14.83 4.47
N SER A 611 -36.12 15.61 3.39
CA SER A 611 -36.10 15.12 2.00
C SER A 611 -34.72 15.10 1.34
N VAL A 612 -33.65 15.45 2.05
CA VAL A 612 -32.31 15.59 1.46
C VAL A 612 -31.68 14.22 1.22
N LYS A 613 -31.37 13.90 -0.06
CA LYS A 613 -30.57 12.74 -0.49
C LYS A 613 -29.27 13.23 -1.13
N PRO A 614 -28.22 13.46 -0.33
CA PRO A 614 -27.04 14.18 -0.80
C PRO A 614 -25.97 13.26 -1.41
N TYR A 615 -26.11 11.94 -1.30
CA TYR A 615 -25.14 11.01 -1.89
C TYR A 615 -25.15 11.08 -3.42
N LYS A 616 -24.03 11.52 -4.01
CA LYS A 616 -23.88 11.73 -5.45
C LYS A 616 -23.22 10.56 -6.16
N GLY A 617 -22.32 9.84 -5.49
CA GLY A 617 -21.69 8.65 -6.06
C GLY A 617 -20.39 8.26 -5.36
N VAL A 618 -19.83 7.16 -5.87
CA VAL A 618 -18.56 6.59 -5.43
C VAL A 618 -17.61 6.45 -6.62
N LYS A 619 -16.34 6.79 -6.42
CA LYS A 619 -15.25 6.51 -7.35
C LYS A 619 -14.39 5.39 -6.80
N TYR A 620 -14.02 4.47 -7.69
CA TYR A 620 -13.07 3.40 -7.40
C TYR A 620 -11.81 3.64 -8.23
N LEU A 621 -10.64 3.61 -7.60
CA LEU A 621 -9.37 3.80 -8.26
C LEU A 621 -8.33 2.82 -7.70
N CYS A 622 -7.77 1.97 -8.55
CA CYS A 622 -6.57 1.22 -8.23
C CYS A 622 -5.36 1.91 -8.88
N VAL A 623 -4.25 2.04 -8.13
CA VAL A 623 -2.98 2.56 -8.61
C VAL A 623 -1.89 1.56 -8.26
N SER A 624 -1.05 1.23 -9.24
CA SER A 624 0.19 0.48 -9.03
C SER A 624 1.34 1.35 -9.51
N LYS A 625 2.24 1.74 -8.61
CA LYS A 625 3.46 2.50 -8.95
C LYS A 625 4.66 1.57 -8.82
N ARG A 626 5.06 0.95 -9.92
CA ARG A 626 6.01 -0.19 -9.94
C ARG A 626 5.58 -1.31 -9.00
N GLY A 627 4.27 -1.42 -8.78
CA GLY A 627 3.70 -2.25 -7.73
C GLY A 627 3.70 -3.73 -8.09
N VAL A 628 3.57 -4.10 -9.37
CA VAL A 628 3.62 -5.51 -9.79
C VAL A 628 5.02 -5.82 -10.31
N GLU A 629 5.84 -6.47 -9.49
CA GLU A 629 7.23 -6.82 -9.77
C GLU A 629 7.40 -8.32 -10.06
N ARG A 630 8.12 -8.60 -11.15
CA ARG A 630 8.65 -9.91 -11.50
C ARG A 630 10.15 -9.93 -11.25
N ARG A 631 10.61 -10.77 -10.30
CA ARG A 631 12.03 -11.09 -10.13
C ARG A 631 12.42 -12.18 -11.13
N CYS A 632 13.66 -12.14 -11.62
CA CYS A 632 14.13 -12.99 -12.70
C CYS A 632 15.51 -13.57 -12.44
#